data_AF-A0A844WTJ0-F1
#
_entry.id   AF-A0A844WTJ0-F1
#
_cell.length_a   1.000
_cell.length_b   1.000
_cell.length_c   1.000
_cell.angle_alpha   90.00
_cell.angle_beta   90.00
_cell.angle_gamma   90.00
#
_symmetry.space_group_name_H-M   'P 1'
#
loop_
_entity.id
_entity.type
_entity.pdbx_description
1 polymer ?
#
loop_
_entity_poly.entity_id
_entity_poly.type
_entity_poly.pdbx_seq_one_letter_code
_entity_poly.pdbx_strand_id
1 'polypeptide(L)'
;MKENTQNSTTERSDMATTQPFPMVWDNNKISIYQFLLPYQNAEKLPEIAQTLPDESSDDTKLKWAAGAMDGVSNHHGASSEQTCVEEILTLLITISTQPNKHDIKKLYTLINTEGTLSFIDDLSDAIPKVDIDFDKLYEFTYWLATNSPDREIIKFSIAVLGCFTIEQTDLFLLLGMHEEFTLYSAVALQNTLSSPEQVENALVTLAKKVDGWGRIHIVERLAGYQLSSTTKDWLLKAGYQNSVMNEYLAYTCATAGELNQVLEQDCVDLALLESAGEILEALIMGGPAEDMHCYEEGAIVCLNYLKHLLKLPSLAELPPLRTVLTIRDFVSNQLNESYPNWDEKIKNAIIEKANEFIHQDKWLALIEHDLITDNSSKFWLAADLYTQFGFDAWDARFAYQKNHQDEQWYYLMQADDIQRVHQVMQLAGQQYDFTKIATGPALESAFGIKYKAHRALDAILQELNRFPGVGEDLILIGLNSPVIRNRNMALNAIEAWDKQCWTNKLMLALQGLITNEPDDEIKKRLATLLASHNS
;
A
#
# COMPACT_ATOMS: atom_id res chain seq x y z
N MET A 1 -38.60 -52.10 43.75
CA MET A 1 -37.25 -52.53 44.19
C MET A 1 -36.55 -53.12 42.98
N LYS A 2 -35.44 -52.48 42.59
CA LYS A 2 -34.33 -52.86 41.68
C LYS A 2 -34.53 -54.03 40.69
N GLU A 3 -34.35 -53.74 39.41
CA GLU A 3 -33.42 -54.41 38.47
C GLU A 3 -33.38 -53.63 37.14
N ASN A 4 -32.24 -53.02 36.82
CA ASN A 4 -31.28 -53.45 35.78
C ASN A 4 -31.80 -53.31 34.35
N THR A 5 -31.34 -52.28 33.65
CA THR A 5 -31.44 -52.22 32.18
C THR A 5 -30.09 -51.76 31.62
N GLN A 6 -29.64 -52.52 30.62
CA GLN A 6 -28.31 -52.56 30.04
C GLN A 6 -27.88 -51.24 29.40
N ASN A 7 -26.66 -50.81 29.71
CA ASN A 7 -25.88 -49.90 28.88
C ASN A 7 -25.20 -50.73 27.78
N SER A 8 -25.65 -50.58 26.54
CA SER A 8 -24.91 -51.00 25.35
C SER A 8 -23.76 -50.03 25.13
N THR A 9 -22.55 -50.46 25.48
CA THR A 9 -21.30 -49.85 25.02
C THR A 9 -21.07 -50.28 23.58
N THR A 10 -21.47 -49.43 22.64
CA THR A 10 -21.01 -49.55 21.26
C THR A 10 -19.60 -48.96 21.21
N GLU A 11 -18.62 -49.84 21.01
CA GLU A 11 -17.24 -49.49 20.71
C GLU A 11 -17.21 -48.44 19.58
N ARG A 12 -16.68 -47.24 19.88
CA ARG A 12 -16.18 -46.34 18.85
C ARG A 12 -14.96 -47.03 18.25
N SER A 13 -15.13 -47.65 17.09
CA SER A 13 -13.98 -48.02 16.28
C SER A 13 -13.33 -46.74 15.77
N ASP A 14 -12.06 -46.57 16.11
CA ASP A 14 -11.16 -45.62 15.50
C ASP A 14 -11.13 -45.85 13.98
N MET A 15 -11.91 -45.07 13.23
CA MET A 15 -11.58 -44.79 11.84
C MET A 15 -10.52 -43.70 11.85
N ALA A 16 -9.26 -44.12 12.00
CA ALA A 16 -8.13 -43.31 11.60
C ALA A 16 -8.32 -42.99 10.11
N THR A 17 -8.71 -41.75 9.81
CA THR A 17 -8.68 -41.20 8.47
C THR A 17 -7.24 -41.32 7.98
N THR A 18 -6.98 -42.26 7.08
CA THR A 18 -5.67 -42.43 6.45
C THR A 18 -5.33 -41.14 5.72
N GLN A 19 -4.39 -40.36 6.26
CA GLN A 19 -3.87 -39.18 5.57
C GLN A 19 -3.26 -39.64 4.24
N PRO A 20 -3.65 -39.02 3.09
CA PRO A 20 -3.20 -39.48 1.77
C PRO A 20 -1.70 -39.26 1.55
N PHE A 21 -1.10 -38.31 2.26
CA PHE A 21 0.33 -37.99 2.21
C PHE A 21 0.92 -37.80 3.62
N PRO A 22 2.19 -38.16 3.86
CA PRO A 22 2.86 -37.93 5.14
C PRO A 22 3.00 -36.43 5.45
N MET A 23 2.50 -36.01 6.61
CA MET A 23 2.65 -34.63 7.10
C MET A 23 4.10 -34.32 7.51
N VAL A 24 4.61 -33.15 7.11
CA VAL A 24 5.99 -32.69 7.36
C VAL A 24 6.10 -31.42 8.21
N TRP A 25 4.96 -30.86 8.62
CA TRP A 25 4.84 -29.73 9.56
C TRP A 25 4.24 -30.16 10.91
N ASP A 26 4.15 -29.24 11.86
CA ASP A 26 3.53 -29.47 13.17
C ASP A 26 1.99 -29.57 13.03
N ASN A 27 1.40 -30.64 13.55
CA ASN A 27 -0.04 -30.88 13.55
C ASN A 27 -0.85 -29.80 14.29
N ASN A 28 -0.22 -28.98 15.14
CA ASN A 28 -0.89 -27.89 15.84
C ASN A 28 -1.01 -26.61 15.00
N LYS A 29 -0.29 -26.51 13.88
CA LYS A 29 -0.42 -25.37 12.97
C LYS A 29 -1.73 -25.47 12.19
N ILE A 30 -2.41 -24.34 12.03
CA ILE A 30 -3.66 -24.25 11.29
C ILE A 30 -3.34 -24.12 9.79
N SER A 31 -4.03 -24.90 8.95
CA SER A 31 -3.99 -24.75 7.48
C SER A 31 -4.47 -23.36 7.08
N ILE A 32 -3.74 -22.69 6.17
CA ILE A 32 -4.14 -21.37 5.64
C ILE A 32 -5.50 -21.46 4.93
N TYR A 33 -5.74 -22.53 4.17
CA TYR A 33 -7.04 -22.77 3.55
C TYR A 33 -8.16 -22.85 4.60
N GLN A 34 -7.96 -23.61 5.69
CA GLN A 34 -8.96 -23.73 6.75
C GLN A 34 -9.13 -22.44 7.55
N PHE A 35 -8.07 -21.64 7.65
CA PHE A 35 -8.12 -20.31 8.27
C PHE A 35 -8.98 -19.34 7.44
N LEU A 36 -8.87 -19.38 6.11
CA LEU A 36 -9.61 -18.50 5.21
C LEU A 36 -11.05 -18.97 4.91
N LEU A 37 -11.32 -20.27 4.98
CA LEU A 37 -12.62 -20.88 4.64
C LEU A 37 -13.85 -20.21 5.29
N PRO A 38 -13.83 -19.78 6.57
CA PRO A 38 -14.94 -19.07 7.19
C PRO A 38 -15.34 -17.76 6.47
N TYR A 39 -14.42 -17.19 5.69
CA TYR A 39 -14.58 -15.91 5.00
C TYR A 39 -14.90 -16.03 3.50
N GLN A 40 -15.15 -17.24 2.98
CA GLN A 40 -15.40 -17.47 1.54
C GLN A 40 -16.48 -16.54 0.91
N ASN A 41 -17.49 -16.14 1.69
CA ASN A 41 -18.58 -15.28 1.26
C ASN A 41 -18.42 -13.81 1.69
N ALA A 42 -17.31 -13.45 2.33
CA ALA A 42 -17.05 -12.09 2.76
C ALA A 42 -16.78 -11.17 1.56
N GLU A 43 -17.28 -9.94 1.60
CA GLU A 43 -17.00 -8.93 0.56
C GLU A 43 -15.51 -8.54 0.57
N LYS A 44 -14.91 -8.45 1.75
CA LYS A 44 -13.47 -8.29 1.99
C LYS A 44 -13.05 -9.10 3.21
N LEU A 45 -11.78 -9.46 3.31
CA LEU A 45 -11.25 -10.08 4.52
C LEU A 45 -11.26 -9.10 5.69
N PRO A 46 -11.75 -9.51 6.88
CA PRO A 46 -11.62 -8.68 8.06
C PRO A 46 -10.15 -8.54 8.46
N GLU A 47 -9.81 -7.47 9.19
CA GLU A 47 -8.44 -7.17 9.64
C GLU A 47 -7.75 -8.37 10.31
N ILE A 48 -8.47 -9.13 11.14
CA ILE A 48 -7.97 -10.34 11.80
C ILE A 48 -7.53 -11.45 10.84
N ALA A 49 -8.05 -11.45 9.62
CA ALA A 49 -7.78 -12.44 8.58
C ALA A 49 -6.79 -11.93 7.52
N GLN A 50 -6.35 -10.66 7.62
CA GLN A 50 -5.28 -10.11 6.77
C GLN A 50 -3.89 -10.52 7.27
N THR A 51 -3.78 -10.97 8.54
CA THR A 51 -2.56 -11.55 9.09
C THR A 51 -2.66 -13.08 9.04
N LEU A 52 -1.80 -13.71 8.26
CA LEU A 52 -1.77 -15.16 8.11
C LEU A 52 -1.26 -15.87 9.38
N PRO A 53 -1.67 -17.13 9.62
CA PRO A 53 -1.30 -17.89 10.83
C PRO A 53 0.20 -18.26 10.91
N ASP A 54 0.94 -18.18 9.80
CA ASP A 54 2.39 -18.38 9.76
C ASP A 54 3.19 -17.09 9.99
N GLU A 55 2.51 -15.94 10.12
CA GLU A 55 3.18 -14.65 10.35
C GLU A 55 3.90 -14.63 11.69
N SER A 56 5.12 -14.08 11.70
CA SER A 56 5.92 -13.98 12.93
C SER A 56 5.37 -12.90 13.86
N SER A 57 5.29 -13.18 15.15
CA SER A 57 4.97 -12.20 16.19
C SER A 57 6.12 -11.23 16.52
N ASP A 58 7.27 -11.34 15.87
CA ASP A 58 8.41 -10.46 16.08
C ASP A 58 8.23 -9.13 15.33
N ASP A 59 7.75 -8.11 16.03
CA ASP A 59 7.50 -6.76 15.51
C ASP A 59 8.76 -5.88 15.42
N THR A 60 9.95 -6.44 15.66
CA THR A 60 11.22 -5.69 15.57
C THR A 60 11.85 -5.73 14.18
N LYS A 61 11.36 -6.60 13.29
CA LYS A 61 11.85 -6.71 11.91
C LYS A 61 10.95 -5.94 10.96
N LEU A 62 11.55 -5.32 9.94
CA LEU A 62 10.81 -4.76 8.81
C LEU A 62 10.03 -5.90 8.14
N LYS A 63 8.71 -5.77 8.06
CA LYS A 63 7.80 -6.72 7.41
C LYS A 63 7.30 -6.12 6.11
N TRP A 64 7.32 -6.88 5.03
CA TRP A 64 6.63 -6.52 3.81
C TRP A 64 5.12 -6.59 4.03
N ALA A 65 4.37 -5.68 3.42
CA ALA A 65 2.92 -5.86 3.33
C ALA A 65 2.62 -7.13 2.52
N ALA A 66 1.47 -7.77 2.78
CA ALA A 66 1.07 -8.98 2.06
C ALA A 66 1.08 -8.74 0.54
N GLY A 67 1.71 -9.64 -0.20
CA GLY A 67 1.92 -9.54 -1.65
C GLY A 67 2.96 -8.49 -2.10
N ALA A 68 3.48 -7.64 -1.22
CA ALA A 68 4.38 -6.54 -1.62
C ALA A 68 5.74 -7.00 -2.13
N MET A 69 6.32 -8.03 -1.50
CA MET A 69 7.61 -8.56 -1.92
C MET A 69 7.56 -9.09 -3.36
N ASP A 70 6.51 -9.87 -3.67
CA ASP A 70 6.29 -10.42 -5.00
C ASP A 70 5.93 -9.31 -5.99
N GLY A 71 5.10 -8.36 -5.56
CA GLY A 71 4.67 -7.23 -6.38
C GLY A 71 5.82 -6.31 -6.81
N VAL A 72 6.67 -5.91 -5.87
CA VAL A 72 7.85 -5.09 -6.14
C VAL A 72 8.88 -5.85 -6.98
N SER A 73 9.11 -7.13 -6.69
CA SER A 73 10.11 -7.95 -7.41
C SER A 73 9.71 -8.20 -8.86
N ASN A 74 8.41 -8.41 -9.13
CA ASN A 74 7.90 -8.52 -10.50
C ASN A 74 8.09 -7.22 -11.30
N HIS A 75 7.91 -6.06 -10.67
CA HIS A 75 8.08 -4.76 -11.33
C HIS A 75 9.54 -4.41 -11.62
N HIS A 76 10.50 -4.97 -10.86
CA HIS A 76 11.92 -4.63 -10.97
C HIS A 76 12.81 -5.75 -11.51
N GLY A 77 12.22 -6.90 -11.89
CA GLY A 77 12.88 -7.98 -12.62
C GLY A 77 14.00 -8.67 -11.85
N ALA A 78 13.67 -9.71 -11.09
CA ALA A 78 14.65 -10.63 -10.52
C ALA A 78 14.58 -11.98 -11.24
N SER A 79 15.63 -12.36 -11.98
CA SER A 79 15.82 -13.72 -12.51
C SER A 79 16.55 -14.59 -11.48
N SER A 80 16.10 -15.83 -11.26
CA SER A 80 16.73 -16.78 -10.34
C SER A 80 17.74 -17.71 -11.03
N GLU A 81 18.46 -18.51 -10.23
CA GLU A 81 19.42 -19.52 -10.70
C GLU A 81 18.72 -20.84 -11.11
N GLN A 82 18.99 -21.30 -12.32
CA GLN A 82 18.33 -22.44 -12.99
C GLN A 82 18.43 -23.81 -12.27
N THR A 83 19.26 -23.93 -11.23
CA THR A 83 19.56 -25.18 -10.51
C THR A 83 18.45 -25.65 -9.57
N CYS A 84 17.63 -24.77 -8.98
CA CYS A 84 16.59 -25.20 -8.04
C CYS A 84 15.39 -25.88 -8.75
N VAL A 85 15.07 -25.47 -9.98
CA VAL A 85 13.95 -26.01 -10.79
C VAL A 85 14.11 -27.51 -11.04
N GLU A 86 15.30 -27.96 -11.44
CA GLU A 86 15.57 -29.37 -11.73
C GLU A 86 15.40 -30.26 -10.49
N GLU A 87 15.81 -29.76 -9.32
CA GLU A 87 15.68 -30.47 -8.05
C GLU A 87 14.22 -30.56 -7.62
N ILE A 88 13.46 -29.46 -7.72
CA ILE A 88 12.02 -29.46 -7.44
C ILE A 88 11.29 -30.45 -8.35
N LEU A 89 11.56 -30.41 -9.65
CA LEU A 89 10.93 -31.30 -10.63
C LEU A 89 11.23 -32.77 -10.35
N THR A 90 12.47 -33.10 -10.00
CA THR A 90 12.86 -34.47 -9.61
C THR A 90 12.12 -34.94 -8.36
N LEU A 91 11.95 -34.06 -7.37
CA LEU A 91 11.18 -34.37 -6.16
C LEU A 91 9.70 -34.59 -6.47
N LEU A 92 9.10 -33.77 -7.34
CA LEU A 92 7.71 -33.96 -7.76
C LEU A 92 7.49 -35.31 -8.45
N ILE A 93 8.37 -35.71 -9.38
CA ILE A 93 8.29 -37.03 -10.05
C ILE A 93 8.38 -38.16 -9.02
N THR A 94 9.32 -38.06 -8.08
CA THR A 94 9.55 -39.08 -7.05
C THR A 94 8.34 -39.20 -6.11
N ILE A 95 7.82 -38.06 -5.64
CA ILE A 95 6.66 -38.01 -4.74
C ILE A 95 5.40 -38.53 -5.44
N SER A 96 5.15 -38.13 -6.69
CA SER A 96 4.00 -38.62 -7.47
C SER A 96 4.04 -40.13 -7.70
N THR A 97 5.24 -40.72 -7.77
CA THR A 97 5.41 -42.18 -7.90
C THR A 97 5.28 -42.90 -6.56
N GLN A 98 5.95 -42.40 -5.52
CA GLN A 98 5.97 -43.02 -4.20
C GLN A 98 6.10 -41.94 -3.09
N PRO A 99 4.97 -41.47 -2.55
CA PRO A 99 4.99 -40.47 -1.49
C PRO A 99 5.76 -40.94 -0.25
N ASN A 100 6.71 -40.12 0.20
CA ASN A 100 7.46 -40.40 1.42
C ASN A 100 7.80 -39.12 2.18
N LYS A 101 7.95 -39.25 3.50
CA LYS A 101 8.14 -38.11 4.42
C LYS A 101 9.44 -37.34 4.15
N HIS A 102 10.49 -38.04 3.71
CA HIS A 102 11.81 -37.43 3.50
C HIS A 102 11.77 -36.45 2.32
N ASP A 103 11.28 -36.91 1.17
CA ASP A 103 11.28 -36.11 -0.06
C ASP A 103 10.26 -34.97 0.01
N ILE A 104 9.09 -35.20 0.61
CA ILE A 104 8.12 -34.13 0.88
C ILE A 104 8.75 -33.06 1.77
N LYS A 105 9.48 -33.42 2.83
CA LYS A 105 10.13 -32.44 3.72
C LYS A 105 11.22 -31.66 2.98
N LYS A 106 11.96 -32.34 2.09
CA LYS A 106 13.00 -31.71 1.28
C LYS A 106 12.39 -30.69 0.31
N LEU A 107 11.34 -31.06 -0.42
CA LEU A 107 10.58 -30.17 -1.30
C LEU A 107 10.03 -28.96 -0.52
N TYR A 108 9.41 -29.22 0.63
CA TYR A 108 8.84 -28.18 1.49
C TYR A 108 9.90 -27.17 1.95
N THR A 109 11.09 -27.64 2.32
CA THR A 109 12.19 -26.77 2.74
C THR A 109 12.71 -25.94 1.57
N LEU A 110 12.86 -26.57 0.40
CA LEU A 110 13.37 -25.90 -0.80
C LEU A 110 12.44 -24.78 -1.25
N ILE A 111 11.14 -25.03 -1.36
CA ILE A 111 10.14 -24.01 -1.75
C ILE A 111 10.17 -22.82 -0.78
N ASN A 112 10.18 -23.06 0.53
CA ASN A 112 10.22 -21.98 1.52
C ASN A 112 11.55 -21.20 1.54
N THR A 113 12.64 -21.80 1.05
CA THR A 113 13.96 -21.15 1.04
C THR A 113 14.15 -20.30 -0.21
N GLU A 114 13.78 -20.84 -1.37
CA GLU A 114 13.97 -20.16 -2.66
C GLU A 114 12.87 -19.12 -2.95
N GLY A 115 11.69 -19.27 -2.34
CA GLY A 115 10.51 -18.44 -2.62
C GLY A 115 9.88 -18.79 -3.97
N THR A 116 8.56 -18.91 -4.01
CA THR A 116 7.85 -19.46 -5.18
C THR A 116 8.10 -18.65 -6.45
N LEU A 117 8.06 -17.31 -6.34
CA LEU A 117 8.19 -16.42 -7.49
C LEU A 117 9.48 -16.64 -8.28
N SER A 118 10.56 -17.08 -7.63
CA SER A 118 11.87 -17.18 -8.24
C SER A 118 11.94 -18.28 -9.31
N PHE A 119 11.19 -19.38 -9.17
CA PHE A 119 11.34 -20.57 -10.01
C PHE A 119 10.05 -21.01 -10.72
N ILE A 120 8.91 -20.40 -10.38
CA ILE A 120 7.61 -20.98 -10.75
C ILE A 120 7.34 -20.99 -12.25
N ASP A 121 7.72 -19.95 -12.99
CA ASP A 121 7.51 -19.90 -14.44
C ASP A 121 8.31 -20.99 -15.17
N ASP A 122 9.59 -21.14 -14.84
CA ASP A 122 10.45 -22.19 -15.39
C ASP A 122 9.95 -23.59 -15.02
N LEU A 123 9.44 -23.77 -13.79
CA LEU A 123 8.87 -25.03 -13.34
C LEU A 123 7.57 -25.36 -14.09
N SER A 124 6.67 -24.39 -14.24
CA SER A 124 5.41 -24.52 -14.98
C SER A 124 5.68 -24.87 -16.45
N ASP A 125 6.74 -24.33 -17.04
CA ASP A 125 7.19 -24.68 -18.39
C ASP A 125 7.83 -26.07 -18.47
N ALA A 126 8.42 -26.56 -17.39
CA ALA A 126 9.10 -27.86 -17.35
C ALA A 126 8.16 -29.04 -17.08
N ILE A 127 7.13 -28.85 -16.24
CA ILE A 127 6.18 -29.91 -15.86
C ILE A 127 5.57 -30.66 -17.06
N PRO A 128 5.10 -30.00 -18.14
CA PRO A 128 4.52 -30.69 -19.30
C PRO A 128 5.55 -31.49 -20.12
N LYS A 129 6.85 -31.31 -19.88
CA LYS A 129 7.95 -31.88 -20.68
C LYS A 129 8.55 -33.16 -20.06
N VAL A 130 8.10 -33.58 -18.89
CA VAL A 130 8.61 -34.75 -18.16
C VAL A 130 7.58 -35.85 -18.03
N ASP A 131 8.07 -37.09 -17.81
CA ASP A 131 7.23 -38.23 -17.52
C ASP A 131 6.84 -38.21 -16.03
N ILE A 132 5.67 -37.62 -15.74
CA ILE A 132 5.10 -37.52 -14.40
C ILE A 132 3.63 -37.98 -14.42
N ASP A 133 3.21 -38.68 -13.37
CA ASP A 133 1.81 -38.99 -13.16
C ASP A 133 1.06 -37.70 -12.76
N PHE A 134 0.37 -37.11 -13.73
CA PHE A 134 -0.38 -35.86 -13.57
C PHE A 134 -1.53 -35.97 -12.57
N ASP A 135 -2.21 -37.13 -12.49
CA ASP A 135 -3.29 -37.33 -11.52
C ASP A 135 -2.72 -37.33 -10.09
N LYS A 136 -1.57 -38.00 -9.88
CA LYS A 136 -0.88 -38.01 -8.58
C LYS A 136 -0.27 -36.67 -8.22
N LEU A 137 0.31 -35.96 -9.19
CA LEU A 137 0.80 -34.60 -8.98
C LEU A 137 -0.33 -33.67 -8.57
N TYR A 138 -1.48 -33.76 -9.23
CA TYR A 138 -2.67 -32.99 -8.90
C TYR A 138 -3.16 -33.30 -7.48
N GLU A 139 -3.34 -34.58 -7.13
CA GLU A 139 -3.75 -35.01 -5.78
C GLU A 139 -2.80 -34.48 -4.70
N PHE A 140 -1.49 -34.56 -4.92
CA PHE A 140 -0.48 -34.07 -3.99
C PHE A 140 -0.52 -32.56 -3.83
N THR A 141 -0.58 -31.83 -4.94
CA THR A 141 -0.59 -30.36 -4.95
C THR A 141 -1.88 -29.81 -4.34
N TYR A 142 -3.03 -30.44 -4.62
CA TYR A 142 -4.30 -30.09 -3.98
C TYR A 142 -4.28 -30.35 -2.47
N TRP A 143 -3.64 -31.44 -2.04
CA TRP A 143 -3.43 -31.71 -0.62
C TRP A 143 -2.58 -30.62 0.04
N LEU A 144 -1.48 -30.18 -0.60
CA LEU A 144 -0.68 -29.06 -0.10
C LEU A 144 -1.52 -27.77 -0.01
N ALA A 145 -2.27 -27.41 -1.05
CA ALA A 145 -3.10 -26.20 -1.07
C ALA A 145 -4.14 -26.15 0.06
N THR A 146 -4.68 -27.31 0.47
CA THR A 146 -5.77 -27.38 1.45
C THR A 146 -5.31 -27.68 2.88
N ASN A 147 -4.07 -28.12 3.08
CA ASN A 147 -3.56 -28.56 4.39
C ASN A 147 -2.34 -27.80 4.90
N SER A 148 -1.59 -27.10 4.03
CA SER A 148 -0.34 -26.46 4.44
C SER A 148 -0.57 -25.22 5.29
N PRO A 149 0.22 -25.02 6.36
CA PRO A 149 0.14 -23.83 7.18
C PRO A 149 1.04 -22.69 6.70
N ASP A 150 1.96 -22.92 5.75
CA ASP A 150 2.99 -21.94 5.37
C ASP A 150 2.70 -21.35 3.96
N ARG A 151 2.79 -20.02 3.84
CA ARG A 151 2.31 -19.25 2.67
C ARG A 151 3.01 -19.58 1.36
N GLU A 152 4.32 -19.83 1.37
CA GLU A 152 5.06 -20.15 0.14
C GLU A 152 4.59 -21.47 -0.46
N ILE A 153 4.22 -22.43 0.38
CA ILE A 153 3.68 -23.71 -0.09
C ILE A 153 2.29 -23.52 -0.71
N ILE A 154 1.49 -22.58 -0.19
CA ILE A 154 0.20 -22.23 -0.79
C ILE A 154 0.39 -21.56 -2.15
N LYS A 155 1.29 -20.58 -2.28
CA LYS A 155 1.64 -19.93 -3.57
C LYS A 155 2.08 -20.96 -4.61
N PHE A 156 3.03 -21.82 -4.26
CA PHE A 156 3.49 -22.93 -5.08
C PHE A 156 2.33 -23.82 -5.53
N SER A 157 1.46 -24.20 -4.58
CA SER A 157 0.36 -25.11 -4.86
C SER A 157 -0.66 -24.49 -5.81
N ILE A 158 -1.01 -23.21 -5.64
CA ILE A 158 -1.92 -22.49 -6.54
C ILE A 158 -1.35 -22.48 -7.96
N ALA A 159 -0.08 -22.12 -8.10
CA ALA A 159 0.56 -22.00 -9.40
C ALA A 159 0.66 -23.35 -10.14
N VAL A 160 1.07 -24.42 -9.44
CA VAL A 160 1.13 -25.77 -10.02
C VAL A 160 -0.28 -26.28 -10.37
N LEU A 161 -1.29 -26.05 -9.52
CA LEU A 161 -2.69 -26.39 -9.84
C LEU A 161 -3.19 -25.62 -11.08
N GLY A 162 -2.73 -24.38 -11.26
CA GLY A 162 -2.99 -23.56 -12.44
C GLY A 162 -2.40 -24.10 -13.75
N CYS A 163 -1.57 -25.14 -13.73
CA CYS A 163 -1.07 -25.81 -14.94
C CYS A 163 -2.00 -26.93 -15.45
N PHE A 164 -3.03 -27.30 -14.67
CA PHE A 164 -3.99 -28.36 -15.04
C PHE A 164 -5.24 -27.79 -15.69
N THR A 165 -5.96 -28.61 -16.45
CA THR A 165 -7.26 -28.23 -17.04
C THR A 165 -8.44 -28.46 -16.09
N ILE A 166 -8.19 -28.82 -14.83
CA ILE A 166 -9.23 -29.09 -13.83
C ILE A 166 -9.61 -27.75 -13.19
N GLU A 167 -10.87 -27.32 -13.39
CA GLU A 167 -11.37 -26.09 -12.80
C GLU A 167 -11.41 -26.19 -11.26
N GLN A 168 -10.72 -25.26 -10.60
CA GLN A 168 -10.69 -25.10 -9.15
C GLN A 168 -11.01 -23.65 -8.74
N THR A 169 -11.96 -23.04 -9.46
CA THR A 169 -12.35 -21.63 -9.32
C THR A 169 -12.63 -21.24 -7.87
N ASP A 170 -13.38 -22.05 -7.12
CA ASP A 170 -13.72 -21.76 -5.71
C ASP A 170 -12.48 -21.73 -4.81
N LEU A 171 -11.52 -22.64 -5.04
CA LEU A 171 -10.25 -22.67 -4.30
C LEU A 171 -9.42 -21.42 -4.59
N PHE A 172 -9.29 -21.06 -5.87
CA PHE A 172 -8.47 -19.90 -6.28
C PHE A 172 -9.10 -18.58 -5.83
N LEU A 173 -10.43 -18.45 -5.88
CA LEU A 173 -11.14 -17.27 -5.35
C LEU A 173 -11.02 -17.18 -3.82
N LEU A 174 -11.11 -18.30 -3.11
CA LEU A 174 -10.96 -18.33 -1.64
C LEU A 174 -9.55 -17.93 -1.21
N LEU A 175 -8.51 -18.51 -1.82
CA LEU A 175 -7.14 -18.18 -1.45
C LEU A 175 -6.78 -16.76 -1.93
N GLY A 176 -7.18 -16.43 -3.16
CA GLY A 176 -6.82 -15.18 -3.82
C GLY A 176 -7.47 -13.93 -3.23
N MET A 177 -8.46 -14.08 -2.33
CA MET A 177 -9.03 -12.94 -1.60
C MET A 177 -8.09 -12.37 -0.53
N HIS A 178 -6.95 -13.04 -0.30
CA HIS A 178 -5.85 -12.54 0.50
C HIS A 178 -4.73 -12.03 -0.41
N GLU A 179 -4.24 -10.80 -0.14
CA GLU A 179 -3.24 -10.08 -0.97
C GLU A 179 -2.00 -10.94 -1.29
N GLU A 180 -1.54 -11.75 -0.33
CA GLU A 180 -0.40 -12.67 -0.47
C GLU A 180 -0.55 -13.71 -1.60
N PHE A 181 -1.77 -14.12 -1.94
CA PHE A 181 -2.04 -15.19 -2.90
C PHE A 181 -2.69 -14.69 -4.18
N THR A 182 -3.16 -13.44 -4.20
CA THR A 182 -3.95 -12.88 -5.30
C THR A 182 -3.27 -13.00 -6.65
N LEU A 183 -1.95 -12.72 -6.73
CA LEU A 183 -1.17 -12.84 -7.95
C LEU A 183 -1.26 -14.26 -8.54
N TYR A 184 -0.97 -15.28 -7.74
CA TYR A 184 -0.96 -16.67 -8.16
C TYR A 184 -2.36 -17.16 -8.51
N SER A 185 -3.37 -16.79 -7.70
CA SER A 185 -4.77 -17.14 -7.97
C SER A 185 -5.27 -16.52 -9.26
N ALA A 186 -4.91 -15.27 -9.56
CA ALA A 186 -5.27 -14.62 -10.81
C ALA A 186 -4.70 -15.39 -12.02
N VAL A 187 -3.43 -15.79 -11.97
CA VAL A 187 -2.79 -16.61 -13.01
C VAL A 187 -3.47 -17.98 -13.16
N ALA A 188 -3.73 -18.67 -12.05
CA ALA A 188 -4.41 -19.95 -12.07
C ALA A 188 -5.83 -19.86 -12.65
N LEU A 189 -6.59 -18.81 -12.33
CA LEU A 189 -7.92 -18.56 -12.91
C LEU A 189 -7.85 -18.34 -14.43
N GLN A 190 -6.86 -17.58 -14.93
CA GLN A 190 -6.69 -17.37 -16.38
C GLN A 190 -6.37 -18.66 -17.12
N ASN A 191 -5.54 -19.52 -16.52
CA ASN A 191 -5.11 -20.76 -17.17
C ASN A 191 -6.19 -21.85 -17.16
N THR A 192 -7.05 -21.86 -16.13
CA THR A 192 -8.02 -22.94 -15.92
C THR A 192 -9.41 -22.65 -16.48
N LEU A 193 -9.81 -21.38 -16.59
CA LEU A 193 -11.14 -21.00 -17.10
C LEU A 193 -11.20 -21.02 -18.63
N SER A 194 -12.33 -21.49 -19.15
CA SER A 194 -12.49 -21.83 -20.57
C SER A 194 -12.80 -20.64 -21.49
N SER A 195 -13.27 -19.51 -20.95
CA SER A 195 -13.61 -18.32 -21.75
C SER A 195 -13.06 -17.01 -21.17
N PRO A 196 -12.72 -16.02 -22.02
CA PRO A 196 -12.31 -14.69 -21.57
C PRO A 196 -13.34 -14.00 -20.66
N GLU A 197 -14.63 -14.22 -20.89
CA GLU A 197 -15.71 -13.68 -20.05
C GLU A 197 -15.70 -14.28 -18.63
N GLN A 198 -15.45 -15.59 -18.51
CA GLN A 198 -15.30 -16.22 -17.19
C GLN A 198 -14.07 -15.69 -16.46
N VAL A 199 -12.96 -15.52 -17.18
CA VAL A 199 -11.72 -14.94 -16.63
C VAL A 199 -11.97 -13.51 -16.15
N GLU A 200 -12.55 -12.65 -16.99
CA GLU A 200 -12.91 -11.27 -16.62
C GLU A 200 -13.76 -11.24 -15.35
N ASN A 201 -14.83 -12.04 -15.30
CA ASN A 201 -15.72 -12.10 -14.14
C ASN A 201 -15.00 -12.57 -12.86
N ALA A 202 -14.14 -13.59 -12.96
CA ALA A 202 -13.39 -14.09 -11.82
C ALA A 202 -12.35 -13.08 -11.32
N LEU A 203 -11.63 -12.43 -12.23
CA LEU A 203 -10.65 -11.38 -11.91
C LEU A 203 -11.34 -10.16 -11.28
N VAL A 204 -12.43 -9.65 -11.86
CA VAL A 204 -13.19 -8.53 -11.26
C VAL A 204 -13.75 -8.90 -9.88
N THR A 205 -14.22 -10.13 -9.71
CA THR A 205 -14.68 -10.64 -8.40
C THR A 205 -13.56 -10.59 -7.38
N LEU A 206 -12.35 -11.00 -7.76
CA LEU A 206 -11.19 -10.98 -6.90
C LEU A 206 -10.73 -9.54 -6.60
N ALA A 207 -10.64 -8.68 -7.62
CA ALA A 207 -10.17 -7.30 -7.49
C ALA A 207 -11.03 -6.46 -6.54
N LYS A 208 -12.33 -6.79 -6.44
CA LYS A 208 -13.24 -6.14 -5.48
C LYS A 208 -13.00 -6.57 -4.03
N LYS A 209 -12.39 -7.74 -3.79
CA LYS A 209 -12.10 -8.31 -2.46
C LYS A 209 -10.77 -7.82 -1.87
N VAL A 210 -9.87 -7.35 -2.71
CA VAL A 210 -8.54 -6.85 -2.36
C VAL A 210 -8.43 -5.35 -2.62
N ASP A 211 -7.52 -4.67 -1.93
CA ASP A 211 -7.22 -3.25 -2.17
C ASP A 211 -5.74 -2.90 -2.13
N GLY A 212 -4.83 -3.85 -1.88
CA GLY A 212 -3.38 -3.63 -1.92
C GLY A 212 -2.74 -4.10 -3.24
N TRP A 213 -1.58 -4.76 -3.12
CA TRP A 213 -0.82 -5.30 -4.25
C TRP A 213 -1.59 -6.31 -5.10
N GLY A 214 -2.49 -7.09 -4.49
CA GLY A 214 -3.37 -7.99 -5.20
C GLY A 214 -4.30 -7.25 -6.17
N ARG A 215 -4.82 -6.07 -5.78
CA ARG A 215 -5.64 -5.25 -6.67
C ARG A 215 -4.82 -4.74 -7.85
N ILE A 216 -3.62 -4.23 -7.58
CA ILE A 216 -2.69 -3.73 -8.59
C ILE A 216 -2.48 -4.80 -9.67
N HIS A 217 -2.08 -6.00 -9.25
CA HIS A 217 -1.85 -7.12 -10.17
C HIS A 217 -3.06 -7.58 -10.97
N ILE A 218 -4.27 -7.50 -10.42
CA ILE A 218 -5.46 -7.91 -11.17
C ILE A 218 -5.86 -6.85 -12.18
N VAL A 219 -5.82 -5.57 -11.81
CA VAL A 219 -6.26 -4.48 -12.69
C VAL A 219 -5.32 -4.35 -13.90
N GLU A 220 -4.00 -4.41 -13.70
CA GLU A 220 -3.00 -4.44 -14.79
C GLU A 220 -3.28 -5.56 -15.78
N ARG A 221 -3.70 -6.71 -15.26
CA ARG A 221 -3.97 -7.91 -16.03
C ARG A 221 -5.30 -7.82 -16.76
N LEU A 222 -6.34 -7.26 -16.15
CA LEU A 222 -7.61 -6.95 -16.80
C LEU A 222 -7.41 -6.04 -18.01
N ALA A 223 -6.47 -5.10 -17.97
CA ALA A 223 -6.18 -4.21 -19.09
C ALA A 223 -5.69 -4.95 -20.36
N GLY A 224 -5.22 -6.20 -20.23
CA GLY A 224 -4.87 -7.07 -21.36
C GLY A 224 -6.07 -7.72 -22.07
N TYR A 225 -7.30 -7.55 -21.56
CA TYR A 225 -8.51 -8.19 -22.09
C TYR A 225 -9.42 -7.21 -22.83
N GLN A 226 -10.28 -7.75 -23.69
CA GLN A 226 -11.43 -7.02 -24.20
C GLN A 226 -12.51 -6.96 -23.11
N LEU A 227 -12.61 -5.82 -22.43
CA LEU A 227 -13.48 -5.66 -21.27
C LEU A 227 -14.93 -5.36 -21.63
N SER A 228 -15.85 -5.88 -20.83
CA SER A 228 -17.26 -5.50 -20.86
C SER A 228 -17.46 -4.04 -20.43
N SER A 229 -18.57 -3.43 -20.85
CA SER A 229 -18.94 -2.07 -20.43
C SER A 229 -19.06 -1.92 -18.91
N THR A 230 -19.50 -2.97 -18.22
CA THR A 230 -19.63 -2.98 -16.75
C THR A 230 -18.26 -2.97 -16.07
N THR A 231 -17.28 -3.70 -16.61
CA THR A 231 -15.92 -3.66 -16.06
C THR A 231 -15.24 -2.34 -16.35
N LYS A 232 -15.40 -1.78 -17.55
CA LYS A 232 -14.90 -0.43 -17.88
C LYS A 232 -15.44 0.64 -16.93
N ASP A 233 -16.75 0.65 -16.69
CA ASP A 233 -17.40 1.56 -15.73
C ASP A 233 -16.84 1.36 -14.30
N TRP A 234 -16.64 0.11 -13.87
CA TRP A 234 -16.06 -0.18 -12.57
C TRP A 234 -14.60 0.28 -12.46
N LEU A 235 -13.78 0.11 -13.49
CA LEU A 235 -12.41 0.58 -13.52
C LEU A 235 -12.33 2.10 -13.29
N LEU A 236 -13.19 2.86 -13.98
CA LEU A 236 -13.24 4.32 -13.86
C LEU A 236 -13.81 4.81 -12.53
N LYS A 237 -14.73 4.06 -11.90
CA LYS A 237 -15.38 4.47 -10.64
C LYS A 237 -14.66 4.01 -9.37
N ALA A 238 -13.97 2.88 -9.42
CA ALA A 238 -13.40 2.27 -8.21
C ALA A 238 -12.14 1.43 -8.45
N GLY A 239 -11.84 1.03 -9.70
CA GLY A 239 -10.74 0.11 -9.98
C GLY A 239 -9.36 0.68 -9.64
N TYR A 240 -9.17 1.99 -9.80
CA TYR A 240 -7.89 2.66 -9.52
C TYR A 240 -7.59 2.78 -8.02
N GLN A 241 -8.64 2.81 -7.18
CA GLN A 241 -8.51 3.02 -5.74
C GLN A 241 -7.85 1.82 -5.07
N ASN A 242 -6.75 2.06 -4.36
CA ASN A 242 -5.99 1.04 -3.65
C ASN A 242 -5.30 1.60 -2.39
N SER A 243 -4.88 0.74 -1.48
CA SER A 243 -4.25 1.07 -0.19
C SER A 243 -2.74 1.30 -0.28
N VAL A 244 -2.15 1.18 -1.47
CA VAL A 244 -0.74 1.47 -1.73
C VAL A 244 -0.61 2.91 -2.23
N MET A 245 -0.95 3.16 -3.49
CA MET A 245 -0.88 4.44 -4.19
C MET A 245 -1.80 4.37 -5.42
N ASN A 246 -2.79 5.28 -5.53
CA ASN A 246 -3.71 5.30 -6.67
C ASN A 246 -2.97 5.49 -8.01
N GLU A 247 -1.80 6.10 -7.97
CA GLU A 247 -0.88 6.35 -9.08
C GLU A 247 -0.43 5.07 -9.79
N TYR A 248 -0.42 3.90 -9.12
CA TYR A 248 -0.16 2.61 -9.78
C TYR A 248 -1.22 2.27 -10.84
N LEU A 249 -2.48 2.67 -10.63
CA LEU A 249 -3.61 2.19 -11.42
C LEU A 249 -4.36 3.28 -12.17
N ALA A 250 -4.07 4.56 -11.91
CA ALA A 250 -4.76 5.68 -12.53
C ALA A 250 -4.67 5.62 -14.07
N TYR A 251 -3.46 5.43 -14.63
CA TYR A 251 -3.26 5.29 -16.07
C TYR A 251 -3.96 4.07 -16.66
N THR A 252 -3.76 2.90 -16.05
CA THR A 252 -4.37 1.64 -16.48
C THR A 252 -5.89 1.74 -16.50
N CYS A 253 -6.50 2.30 -15.46
CA CYS A 253 -7.96 2.50 -15.42
C CYS A 253 -8.43 3.55 -16.41
N ALA A 254 -7.72 4.67 -16.59
CA ALA A 254 -8.08 5.71 -17.54
C ALA A 254 -8.10 5.17 -18.99
N THR A 255 -7.10 4.37 -19.35
CA THR A 255 -6.95 3.79 -20.69
C THR A 255 -7.90 2.61 -20.92
N ALA A 256 -7.85 1.58 -20.07
CA ALA A 256 -8.70 0.39 -20.21
C ALA A 256 -10.19 0.68 -19.97
N GLY A 257 -10.50 1.67 -19.14
CA GLY A 257 -11.85 2.17 -18.91
C GLY A 257 -12.36 3.15 -19.97
N GLU A 258 -11.50 3.60 -20.90
CA GLU A 258 -11.83 4.53 -21.99
C GLU A 258 -12.36 5.89 -21.47
N LEU A 259 -11.69 6.47 -20.45
CA LEU A 259 -12.10 7.72 -19.82
C LEU A 259 -12.31 8.87 -20.82
N ASN A 260 -11.48 8.93 -21.87
CA ASN A 260 -11.63 9.87 -22.97
C ASN A 260 -12.99 9.74 -23.67
N GLN A 261 -13.38 8.53 -24.06
CA GLN A 261 -14.65 8.27 -24.76
C GLN A 261 -15.84 8.57 -23.86
N VAL A 262 -15.71 8.31 -22.55
CA VAL A 262 -16.80 8.61 -21.62
C VAL A 262 -16.97 10.11 -21.42
N LEU A 263 -15.89 10.87 -21.26
CA LEU A 263 -15.96 12.33 -21.10
C LEU A 263 -16.28 13.07 -22.40
N GLU A 264 -16.14 12.43 -23.57
CA GLU A 264 -16.64 12.96 -24.84
C GLU A 264 -18.18 12.97 -24.94
N GLN A 265 -18.87 12.16 -24.13
CA GLN A 265 -20.33 12.13 -24.12
C GLN A 265 -20.93 13.46 -23.63
N ASP A 266 -22.13 13.80 -24.10
CA ASP A 266 -22.79 15.07 -23.75
C ASP A 266 -23.12 15.17 -22.25
N CYS A 267 -23.43 14.03 -21.63
CA CYS A 267 -23.83 13.90 -20.24
C CYS A 267 -23.02 12.79 -19.56
N VAL A 268 -22.51 13.10 -18.37
CA VAL A 268 -21.77 12.16 -17.52
C VAL A 268 -22.37 12.22 -16.12
N ASP A 269 -22.48 11.06 -15.45
CA ASP A 269 -23.00 11.01 -14.09
C ASP A 269 -22.01 11.60 -13.07
N LEU A 270 -22.52 12.12 -11.96
CA LEU A 270 -21.70 12.83 -10.98
C LEU A 270 -20.65 11.94 -10.32
N ALA A 271 -20.99 10.67 -10.02
CA ALA A 271 -20.07 9.75 -9.36
C ALA A 271 -18.88 9.40 -10.28
N LEU A 272 -19.13 9.26 -11.58
CA LEU A 272 -18.07 9.10 -12.56
C LEU A 272 -17.21 10.36 -12.67
N LEU A 273 -17.81 11.54 -12.62
CA LEU A 273 -17.07 12.81 -12.68
C LEU A 273 -16.19 12.99 -11.44
N GLU A 274 -16.68 12.65 -10.25
CA GLU A 274 -15.88 12.64 -9.02
C GLU A 274 -14.66 11.71 -9.17
N SER A 275 -14.89 10.47 -9.62
CA SER A 275 -13.83 9.48 -9.81
C SER A 275 -12.83 9.87 -10.91
N ALA A 276 -13.31 10.51 -11.99
CA ALA A 276 -12.46 11.05 -13.04
C ALA A 276 -11.52 12.13 -12.48
N GLY A 277 -11.98 12.94 -11.52
CA GLY A 277 -11.13 13.92 -10.84
C GLY A 277 -9.99 13.27 -10.07
N GLU A 278 -10.28 12.22 -9.30
CA GLU A 278 -9.26 11.45 -8.56
C GLU A 278 -8.24 10.78 -9.49
N ILE A 279 -8.69 10.21 -10.62
CA ILE A 279 -7.80 9.64 -11.65
C ILE A 279 -6.88 10.72 -12.22
N LEU A 280 -7.42 11.91 -12.54
CA LEU A 280 -6.62 13.01 -13.11
C LEU A 280 -5.60 13.56 -12.12
N GLU A 281 -5.96 13.67 -10.84
CA GLU A 281 -5.02 14.07 -9.80
C GLU A 281 -3.89 13.06 -9.64
N ALA A 282 -4.20 11.75 -9.60
CA ALA A 282 -3.17 10.71 -9.52
C ALA A 282 -2.24 10.70 -10.74
N LEU A 283 -2.80 10.86 -11.94
CA LEU A 283 -2.00 11.00 -13.17
C LEU A 283 -1.08 12.23 -13.14
N ILE A 284 -1.55 13.37 -12.62
CA ILE A 284 -0.76 14.60 -12.53
C ILE A 284 0.31 14.50 -11.44
N MET A 285 -0.01 13.90 -10.28
CA MET A 285 0.94 13.70 -9.20
C MET A 285 2.13 12.86 -9.67
N GLY A 286 1.86 11.88 -10.53
CA GLY A 286 2.85 10.94 -11.02
C GLY A 286 3.28 9.95 -9.95
N GLY A 287 3.86 8.83 -10.37
CA GLY A 287 4.18 7.76 -9.46
C GLY A 287 5.07 6.69 -10.10
N PRO A 288 5.01 5.45 -9.57
CA PRO A 288 5.85 4.36 -10.04
C PRO A 288 5.42 3.79 -11.41
N ALA A 289 4.18 4.04 -11.84
CA ALA A 289 3.64 3.64 -13.14
C ALA A 289 3.53 4.85 -14.11
N GLU A 290 3.00 4.62 -15.30
CA GLU A 290 2.70 5.68 -16.27
C GLU A 290 1.82 6.78 -15.68
N ASP A 291 2.09 8.02 -16.09
CA ASP A 291 1.47 9.23 -15.55
C ASP A 291 0.78 10.06 -16.65
N MET A 292 0.43 11.32 -16.34
CA MET A 292 -0.18 12.24 -17.29
C MET A 292 0.66 12.49 -18.54
N HIS A 293 1.99 12.34 -18.48
CA HIS A 293 2.87 12.49 -19.63
C HIS A 293 2.80 11.30 -20.59
N CYS A 294 2.43 10.13 -20.09
CA CYS A 294 2.21 8.92 -20.87
C CYS A 294 0.79 8.84 -21.46
N TYR A 295 -0.17 9.61 -20.91
CA TYR A 295 -1.57 9.54 -21.33
C TYR A 295 -1.84 10.39 -22.57
N GLU A 296 -1.92 9.74 -23.74
CA GLU A 296 -2.08 10.39 -25.05
C GLU A 296 -3.28 11.36 -25.09
N GLU A 297 -4.41 10.97 -24.50
CA GLU A 297 -5.64 11.75 -24.45
C GLU A 297 -5.72 12.72 -23.26
N GLY A 298 -4.67 12.83 -22.43
CA GLY A 298 -4.68 13.60 -21.18
C GLY A 298 -5.18 15.04 -21.35
N ALA A 299 -4.71 15.74 -22.40
CA ALA A 299 -5.12 17.11 -22.67
C ALA A 299 -6.63 17.25 -22.95
N ILE A 300 -7.17 16.38 -23.81
CA ILE A 300 -8.59 16.44 -24.18
C ILE A 300 -9.49 15.98 -23.03
N VAL A 301 -9.03 15.00 -22.25
CA VAL A 301 -9.69 14.53 -21.03
C VAL A 301 -9.79 15.65 -19.99
N CYS A 302 -8.69 16.35 -19.69
CA CYS A 302 -8.72 17.51 -18.79
C CYS A 302 -9.70 18.60 -19.27
N LEU A 303 -9.69 18.92 -20.57
CA LEU A 303 -10.60 19.91 -21.13
C LEU A 303 -12.07 19.47 -21.02
N ASN A 304 -12.38 18.21 -21.32
CA ASN A 304 -13.76 17.72 -21.26
C ASN A 304 -14.26 17.59 -19.81
N TYR A 305 -13.41 17.18 -18.88
CA TYR A 305 -13.70 17.21 -17.44
C TYR A 305 -14.14 18.62 -16.98
N LEU A 306 -13.37 19.65 -17.35
CA LEU A 306 -13.70 21.05 -17.03
C LEU A 306 -15.02 21.51 -17.65
N LYS A 307 -15.29 21.14 -18.92
CA LYS A 307 -16.58 21.45 -19.57
C LYS A 307 -17.75 20.82 -18.81
N HIS A 308 -17.62 19.59 -18.33
CA HIS A 308 -18.66 18.92 -17.56
C HIS A 308 -18.90 19.61 -16.22
N LEU A 309 -17.85 19.99 -15.50
CA LEU A 309 -17.99 20.74 -14.25
C LEU A 309 -18.69 22.09 -14.45
N LEU A 310 -18.40 22.81 -15.54
CA LEU A 310 -19.04 24.09 -15.83
C LEU A 310 -20.53 23.97 -16.20
N LYS A 311 -21.00 22.80 -16.63
CA LYS A 311 -22.44 22.51 -16.78
C LYS A 311 -23.16 22.33 -15.45
N LEU A 312 -22.43 22.23 -14.33
CA LEU A 312 -22.95 21.99 -12.98
C LEU A 312 -22.69 23.19 -12.06
N PRO A 313 -23.27 24.38 -12.32
CA PRO A 313 -23.00 25.59 -11.53
C PRO A 313 -23.40 25.47 -10.05
N SER A 314 -24.34 24.57 -9.73
CA SER A 314 -24.77 24.28 -8.36
C SER A 314 -23.88 23.30 -7.60
N LEU A 315 -22.89 22.67 -8.24
CA LEU A 315 -21.96 21.76 -7.58
C LEU A 315 -21.12 22.55 -6.57
N ALA A 316 -21.26 22.23 -5.29
CA ALA A 316 -20.62 22.93 -4.17
C ALA A 316 -19.87 21.93 -3.28
N GLU A 317 -18.90 21.25 -3.88
CA GLU A 317 -17.99 20.32 -3.20
C GLU A 317 -16.54 20.74 -3.47
N LEU A 318 -15.67 20.62 -2.48
CA LEU A 318 -14.27 21.04 -2.56
C LEU A 318 -13.35 20.12 -3.39
N PRO A 319 -13.54 18.79 -3.48
CA PRO A 319 -12.66 17.93 -4.27
C PRO A 319 -12.56 18.34 -5.75
N PRO A 320 -13.67 18.65 -6.47
CA PRO A 320 -13.58 19.20 -7.82
C PRO A 320 -12.76 20.49 -7.90
N LEU A 321 -12.84 21.39 -6.91
CA LEU A 321 -12.02 22.61 -6.88
C LEU A 321 -10.52 22.29 -6.79
N ARG A 322 -10.13 21.36 -5.92
CA ARG A 322 -8.74 20.86 -5.84
C ARG A 322 -8.29 20.27 -7.17
N THR A 323 -9.11 19.43 -7.80
CA THR A 323 -8.79 18.83 -9.10
C THR A 323 -8.55 19.91 -10.15
N VAL A 324 -9.42 20.92 -10.22
CA VAL A 324 -9.29 22.02 -11.18
C VAL A 324 -8.04 22.87 -10.94
N LEU A 325 -7.70 23.15 -9.67
CA LEU A 325 -6.45 23.83 -9.32
C LEU A 325 -5.23 23.01 -9.74
N THR A 326 -5.27 21.70 -9.50
CA THR A 326 -4.21 20.75 -9.87
C THR A 326 -3.99 20.71 -11.39
N ILE A 327 -5.08 20.59 -12.16
CA ILE A 327 -5.03 20.66 -13.64
C ILE A 327 -4.46 22.00 -14.10
N ARG A 328 -4.94 23.12 -13.54
CA ARG A 328 -4.47 24.46 -13.93
C ARG A 328 -2.97 24.62 -13.66
N ASP A 329 -2.51 24.23 -12.48
CA ASP A 329 -1.10 24.31 -12.08
C ASP A 329 -0.21 23.45 -12.98
N PHE A 330 -0.60 22.18 -13.18
CA PHE A 330 0.11 21.28 -14.08
C PHE A 330 0.31 21.87 -15.47
N VAL A 331 -0.78 22.38 -16.07
CA VAL A 331 -0.75 22.96 -17.41
C VAL A 331 0.07 24.25 -17.48
N SER A 332 0.07 25.05 -16.41
CA SER A 332 0.74 26.35 -16.39
C SER A 332 2.23 26.25 -16.06
N ASN A 333 2.61 25.32 -15.18
CA ASN A 333 3.91 25.33 -14.51
C ASN A 333 4.73 24.05 -14.70
N GLN A 334 4.10 22.92 -15.04
CA GLN A 334 4.77 21.61 -15.06
C GLN A 334 4.95 21.04 -16.47
N LEU A 335 4.08 21.38 -17.41
CA LEU A 335 4.22 20.98 -18.82
C LEU A 335 5.36 21.71 -19.53
N ASN A 336 6.22 20.96 -20.22
CA ASN A 336 7.24 21.52 -21.13
C ASN A 336 6.78 21.44 -22.61
N GLU A 337 7.52 22.09 -23.52
CA GLU A 337 7.17 22.17 -24.96
C GLU A 337 7.28 20.82 -25.72
N SER A 338 7.77 19.75 -25.09
CA SER A 338 8.11 18.50 -25.78
C SER A 338 6.96 17.51 -25.92
N TYR A 339 5.76 17.83 -25.41
CA TYR A 339 4.60 16.93 -25.43
C TYR A 339 3.65 17.29 -26.58
N PRO A 340 3.61 16.51 -27.69
CA PRO A 340 2.91 16.90 -28.91
C PRO A 340 1.39 17.05 -28.76
N ASN A 341 0.79 16.38 -27.77
CA ASN A 341 -0.67 16.41 -27.53
C ASN A 341 -1.11 17.60 -26.65
N TRP A 342 -0.16 18.37 -26.13
CA TRP A 342 -0.39 19.55 -25.31
C TRP A 342 -0.02 20.81 -26.09
N ASP A 343 -0.70 21.04 -27.21
CA ASP A 343 -0.50 22.26 -27.99
C ASP A 343 -0.96 23.53 -27.24
N GLU A 344 -0.46 24.68 -27.67
CA GLU A 344 -0.81 25.96 -27.03
C GLU A 344 -2.31 26.28 -27.07
N LYS A 345 -3.05 25.78 -28.06
CA LYS A 345 -4.49 26.04 -28.17
C LYS A 345 -5.25 25.27 -27.09
N ILE A 346 -4.94 23.99 -26.87
CA ILE A 346 -5.60 23.18 -25.85
C ILE A 346 -5.20 23.62 -24.44
N LYS A 347 -3.92 23.97 -24.22
CA LYS A 347 -3.45 24.54 -22.93
C LYS A 347 -4.22 25.80 -22.56
N ASN A 348 -4.34 26.75 -23.49
CA ASN A 348 -5.09 27.99 -23.27
C ASN A 348 -6.57 27.72 -22.98
N ALA A 349 -7.19 26.77 -23.70
CA ALA A 349 -8.58 26.40 -23.45
C ALA A 349 -8.79 25.79 -22.05
N ILE A 350 -7.86 24.93 -21.60
CA ILE A 350 -7.89 24.35 -20.25
C ILE A 350 -7.74 25.45 -19.20
N ILE A 351 -6.75 26.33 -19.33
CA ILE A 351 -6.51 27.43 -18.39
C ILE A 351 -7.74 28.35 -18.30
N GLU A 352 -8.33 28.72 -19.44
CA GLU A 352 -9.54 29.56 -19.48
C GLU A 352 -10.69 28.92 -18.70
N LYS A 353 -10.98 27.64 -18.95
CA LYS A 353 -12.10 26.91 -18.33
C LYS A 353 -11.84 26.62 -16.85
N ALA A 354 -10.60 26.30 -16.48
CA ALA A 354 -10.20 26.16 -15.08
C ALA A 354 -10.39 27.48 -14.33
N ASN A 355 -9.96 28.61 -14.91
CA ASN A 355 -10.16 29.92 -14.31
C ASN A 355 -11.65 30.28 -14.19
N GLU A 356 -12.47 29.98 -15.20
CA GLU A 356 -13.92 30.17 -15.13
C GLU A 356 -14.55 29.43 -13.93
N PHE A 357 -14.08 28.20 -13.64
CA PHE A 357 -14.53 27.43 -12.49
C PHE A 357 -14.00 27.99 -11.16
N ILE A 358 -12.69 28.29 -11.07
CA ILE A 358 -12.02 28.78 -9.85
C ILE A 358 -12.54 30.15 -9.40
N HIS A 359 -12.91 31.04 -10.33
CA HIS A 359 -13.39 32.39 -9.99
C HIS A 359 -14.87 32.46 -9.60
N GLN A 360 -15.54 31.33 -9.37
CA GLN A 360 -16.91 31.35 -8.85
C GLN A 360 -16.91 31.78 -7.38
N ASP A 361 -17.73 32.79 -7.04
CA ASP A 361 -17.77 33.42 -5.70
C ASP A 361 -18.13 32.48 -4.54
N LYS A 362 -18.60 31.26 -4.84
CA LYS A 362 -19.06 30.27 -3.84
C LYS A 362 -17.92 29.59 -3.06
N TRP A 363 -16.70 29.57 -3.60
CA TRP A 363 -15.64 28.73 -3.05
C TRP A 363 -15.14 29.16 -1.69
N LEU A 364 -14.90 30.46 -1.49
CA LEU A 364 -14.39 30.94 -0.20
C LEU A 364 -15.34 30.62 0.95
N ALA A 365 -16.65 30.83 0.75
CA ALA A 365 -17.65 30.51 1.75
C ALA A 365 -17.73 29.00 2.06
N LEU A 366 -17.55 28.14 1.05
CA LEU A 366 -17.52 26.69 1.23
C LEU A 366 -16.24 26.23 1.97
N ILE A 367 -15.08 26.81 1.63
CA ILE A 367 -13.81 26.55 2.31
C ILE A 367 -13.93 26.96 3.79
N GLU A 368 -14.42 28.16 4.08
CA GLU A 368 -14.62 28.64 5.45
C GLU A 368 -15.62 27.79 6.24
N HIS A 369 -16.67 27.30 5.59
CA HIS A 369 -17.60 26.35 6.18
C HIS A 369 -16.90 25.05 6.57
N ASP A 370 -16.20 24.40 5.63
CA ASP A 370 -15.56 23.10 5.86
C ASP A 370 -14.38 23.19 6.85
N LEU A 371 -13.72 24.35 6.95
CA LEU A 371 -12.69 24.67 7.95
C LEU A 371 -13.16 24.59 9.40
N ILE A 372 -14.47 24.72 9.65
CA ILE A 372 -15.05 24.63 11.01
C ILE A 372 -15.84 23.33 11.23
N THR A 373 -15.90 22.45 10.22
CA THR A 373 -16.60 21.16 10.35
C THR A 373 -15.77 20.14 11.13
N ASP A 374 -16.47 19.29 11.88
CA ASP A 374 -15.86 18.14 12.56
C ASP A 374 -15.81 16.92 11.62
N ASN A 375 -15.15 17.11 10.46
CA ASN A 375 -14.87 16.05 9.51
C ASN A 375 -13.41 16.20 9.04
N SER A 376 -12.56 15.24 9.41
CA SER A 376 -11.12 15.32 9.14
C SER A 376 -10.82 15.51 7.65
N SER A 377 -11.35 14.67 6.76
CA SER A 377 -11.09 14.79 5.32
C SER A 377 -11.50 16.15 4.74
N LYS A 378 -12.67 16.68 5.13
CA LYS A 378 -13.13 18.01 4.69
C LYS A 378 -12.27 19.13 5.26
N PHE A 379 -11.95 19.05 6.56
CA PHE A 379 -11.10 20.04 7.23
C PHE A 379 -9.72 20.13 6.57
N TRP A 380 -9.07 18.99 6.34
CA TRP A 380 -7.73 18.93 5.74
C TRP A 380 -7.71 19.58 4.35
N LEU A 381 -8.70 19.24 3.52
CA LEU A 381 -8.85 19.81 2.19
C LEU A 381 -9.13 21.32 2.24
N ALA A 382 -10.06 21.74 3.10
CA ALA A 382 -10.41 23.14 3.26
C ALA A 382 -9.21 23.97 3.75
N ALA A 383 -8.44 23.47 4.71
CA ALA A 383 -7.27 24.18 5.24
C ALA A 383 -6.13 24.31 4.22
N ASP A 384 -5.97 23.34 3.33
CA ASP A 384 -5.04 23.43 2.21
C ASP A 384 -5.51 24.47 1.19
N LEU A 385 -6.76 24.37 0.73
CA LEU A 385 -7.36 25.31 -0.21
C LEU A 385 -7.38 26.76 0.33
N TYR A 386 -7.66 26.96 1.61
CA TYR A 386 -7.61 28.29 2.24
C TYR A 386 -6.22 28.92 2.13
N THR A 387 -5.18 28.11 2.31
CA THR A 387 -3.78 28.53 2.15
C THR A 387 -3.45 28.84 0.69
N GLN A 388 -3.89 28.00 -0.25
CA GLN A 388 -3.72 28.24 -1.68
C GLN A 388 -4.44 29.50 -2.18
N PHE A 389 -5.55 29.88 -1.54
CA PHE A 389 -6.27 31.14 -1.79
C PHE A 389 -5.58 32.37 -1.17
N GLY A 390 -4.43 32.18 -0.51
CA GLY A 390 -3.62 33.26 0.08
C GLY A 390 -4.04 33.66 1.48
N PHE A 391 -4.88 32.87 2.15
CA PHE A 391 -5.26 33.10 3.54
C PHE A 391 -4.44 32.23 4.51
N ASP A 392 -4.38 32.64 5.77
CA ASP A 392 -3.63 31.93 6.79
C ASP A 392 -4.52 30.94 7.55
N ALA A 393 -4.32 29.64 7.32
CA ALA A 393 -5.07 28.56 7.98
C ALA A 393 -4.54 28.21 9.38
N TRP A 394 -3.50 28.87 9.89
CA TRP A 394 -2.79 28.44 11.09
C TRP A 394 -3.70 28.35 12.33
N ASP A 395 -4.52 29.37 12.58
CA ASP A 395 -5.41 29.38 13.77
C ASP A 395 -6.44 28.24 13.73
N ALA A 396 -7.01 27.97 12.55
CA ALA A 396 -7.94 26.86 12.34
C ALA A 396 -7.26 25.51 12.56
N ARG A 397 -6.07 25.30 11.98
CA ARG A 397 -5.25 24.09 12.19
C ARG A 397 -4.85 23.90 13.64
N PHE A 398 -4.51 24.98 14.35
CA PHE A 398 -4.09 24.90 15.75
C PHE A 398 -5.26 24.50 16.65
N ALA A 399 -6.44 25.12 16.44
CA ALA A 399 -7.65 24.76 17.15
C ALA A 399 -8.07 23.31 16.85
N TYR A 400 -7.98 22.88 15.59
CA TYR A 400 -8.32 21.52 15.18
C TYR A 400 -7.38 20.50 15.81
N GLN A 401 -6.06 20.73 15.75
CA GLN A 401 -5.05 19.88 16.40
C GLN A 401 -5.31 19.75 17.90
N LYS A 402 -5.62 20.87 18.56
CA LYS A 402 -5.89 20.91 19.99
C LYS A 402 -7.08 20.04 20.39
N ASN A 403 -8.14 20.03 19.58
CA ASN A 403 -9.39 19.34 19.89
C ASN A 403 -9.37 17.86 19.49
N HIS A 404 -8.69 17.50 18.39
CA HIS A 404 -8.78 16.16 17.80
C HIS A 404 -7.52 15.31 17.95
N GLN A 405 -6.39 15.90 18.35
CA GLN A 405 -5.08 15.22 18.37
C GLN A 405 -4.73 14.55 17.02
N ASP A 406 -5.02 15.27 15.94
CA ASP A 406 -4.75 14.85 14.56
C ASP A 406 -3.23 15.01 14.23
N GLU A 407 -2.85 15.00 12.95
CA GLU A 407 -1.48 15.09 12.45
C GLU A 407 -1.19 16.46 11.76
N GLN A 408 -1.65 17.59 12.33
CA GLN A 408 -1.46 18.94 11.76
C GLN A 408 -0.05 19.55 11.97
N TRP A 409 0.83 18.85 12.71
CA TRP A 409 2.10 19.40 13.21
C TRP A 409 3.00 20.01 12.14
N TYR A 410 3.12 19.34 10.99
CA TYR A 410 3.94 19.82 9.88
C TYR A 410 3.47 21.20 9.40
N TYR A 411 2.17 21.35 9.12
CA TYR A 411 1.58 22.61 8.65
C TYR A 411 1.67 23.72 9.69
N LEU A 412 1.49 23.38 10.97
CA LEU A 412 1.61 24.35 12.06
C LEU A 412 3.03 24.91 12.22
N MET A 413 4.04 24.10 11.89
CA MET A 413 5.45 24.47 11.95
C MET A 413 5.94 25.23 10.71
N GLN A 414 5.13 25.31 9.64
CA GLN A 414 5.47 26.13 8.46
C GLN A 414 5.40 27.64 8.72
N ALA A 415 4.83 28.08 9.86
CA ALA A 415 4.74 29.49 10.22
C ALA A 415 6.11 30.12 10.51
N ASP A 416 6.36 31.32 9.98
CA ASP A 416 7.58 32.10 10.27
C ASP A 416 7.54 32.83 11.63
N ASP A 417 6.43 32.75 12.35
CA ASP A 417 6.26 33.40 13.65
C ASP A 417 6.73 32.50 14.80
N ILE A 418 7.80 32.93 15.47
CA ILE A 418 8.37 32.25 16.64
C ILE A 418 7.35 32.07 17.79
N GLN A 419 6.40 32.98 17.96
CA GLN A 419 5.36 32.83 19.00
C GLN A 419 4.43 31.66 18.68
N ARG A 420 4.06 31.50 17.40
CA ARG A 420 3.28 30.35 16.92
C ARG A 420 4.05 29.05 17.12
N VAL A 421 5.35 29.02 16.82
CA VAL A 421 6.20 27.85 17.09
C VAL A 421 6.21 27.49 18.58
N HIS A 422 6.34 28.48 19.48
CA HIS A 422 6.23 28.22 20.92
C HIS A 422 4.87 27.66 21.34
N GLN A 423 3.78 28.13 20.73
CA GLN A 423 2.43 27.58 20.97
C GLN A 423 2.33 26.12 20.50
N VAL A 424 2.92 25.79 19.34
CA VAL A 424 2.97 24.41 18.82
C VAL A 424 3.69 23.50 19.80
N MET A 425 4.87 23.91 20.28
CA MET A 425 5.65 23.11 21.23
C MET A 425 4.92 22.91 22.56
N GLN A 426 4.26 23.97 23.05
CA GLN A 426 3.46 23.88 24.27
C GLN A 426 2.31 22.89 24.10
N LEU A 427 1.60 22.94 22.96
CA LEU A 427 0.50 22.02 22.67
C LEU A 427 1.02 20.58 22.52
N ALA A 428 2.14 20.39 21.82
CA ALA A 428 2.74 19.07 21.64
C ALA A 428 3.11 18.43 22.98
N GLY A 429 3.71 19.19 23.91
CA GLY A 429 4.01 18.71 25.27
C GLY A 429 2.78 18.47 26.16
N GLN A 430 1.62 19.03 25.81
CA GLN A 430 0.35 18.72 26.48
C GLN A 430 -0.29 17.43 25.94
N GLN A 431 -0.13 17.16 24.65
CA GLN A 431 -0.72 16.00 23.98
C GLN A 431 0.15 14.75 24.08
N TYR A 432 1.48 14.92 24.17
CA TYR A 432 2.44 13.82 24.19
C TYR A 432 3.41 13.94 25.36
N ASP A 433 3.68 12.79 25.98
CA ASP A 433 4.82 12.63 26.88
C ASP A 433 6.00 12.08 26.07
N PHE A 434 6.71 12.99 25.41
CA PHE A 434 7.83 12.64 24.55
C PHE A 434 9.01 11.99 25.30
N THR A 435 9.08 12.12 26.64
CA THR A 435 10.15 11.47 27.41
C THR A 435 10.04 9.94 27.38
N LYS A 436 8.82 9.40 27.19
CA LYS A 436 8.59 7.95 27.08
C LYS A 436 9.12 7.34 25.79
N ILE A 437 9.34 8.15 24.75
CA ILE A 437 9.84 7.69 23.45
C ILE A 437 11.36 7.88 23.29
N ALA A 438 12.00 8.62 24.20
CA ALA A 438 13.46 8.74 24.27
C ALA A 438 14.08 7.51 24.97
N THR A 439 13.94 6.34 24.37
CA THR A 439 14.41 5.04 24.92
C THR A 439 15.85 4.69 24.57
N GLY A 440 16.51 5.51 23.75
CA GLY A 440 17.89 5.32 23.29
C GLY A 440 17.98 5.00 21.80
N PRO A 441 19.12 5.29 21.15
CA PRO A 441 19.34 5.03 19.72
C PRO A 441 19.19 3.54 19.35
N ALA A 442 18.40 3.28 18.32
CA ALA A 442 18.17 1.97 17.72
C ALA A 442 17.98 2.12 16.20
N LEU A 443 17.77 1.00 15.49
CA LEU A 443 17.56 1.01 14.03
C LEU A 443 16.06 0.94 13.66
N GLU A 444 15.21 1.65 14.40
CA GLU A 444 13.77 1.65 14.14
C GLU A 444 13.37 2.66 13.05
N SER A 445 12.40 2.27 12.22
CA SER A 445 11.95 3.01 11.04
C SER A 445 10.60 3.73 11.19
N ALA A 446 9.97 3.64 12.38
CA ALA A 446 8.74 4.36 12.76
C ALA A 446 7.43 4.00 12.02
N PHE A 447 7.26 2.76 11.59
CA PHE A 447 6.02 2.30 10.93
C PHE A 447 4.97 1.76 11.90
N GLY A 448 3.72 2.19 11.72
CA GLY A 448 2.56 1.71 12.47
C GLY A 448 2.07 2.64 13.59
N ILE A 449 0.97 2.25 14.24
CA ILE A 449 0.23 3.09 15.19
C ILE A 449 1.07 3.42 16.44
N LYS A 450 1.93 2.49 16.89
CA LYS A 450 2.80 2.69 18.08
C LYS A 450 3.77 3.88 17.94
N TYR A 451 4.04 4.33 16.71
CA TYR A 451 4.95 5.44 16.44
C TYR A 451 4.27 6.80 16.27
N LYS A 452 2.98 6.95 16.60
CA LYS A 452 2.26 8.24 16.49
C LYS A 452 3.02 9.41 17.14
N ALA A 453 3.51 9.23 18.37
CA ALA A 453 4.31 10.25 19.05
C ALA A 453 5.65 10.53 18.36
N HIS A 454 6.30 9.52 17.77
CA HIS A 454 7.56 9.70 17.02
C HIS A 454 7.33 10.49 15.73
N ARG A 455 6.20 10.28 15.04
CA ARG A 455 5.82 11.08 13.86
C ARG A 455 5.48 12.52 14.21
N ALA A 456 4.76 12.75 15.31
CA ALA A 456 4.49 14.09 15.80
C ALA A 456 5.80 14.84 16.15
N LEU A 457 6.72 14.16 16.84
CA LEU A 457 8.05 14.70 17.13
C LEU A 457 8.82 14.99 15.83
N ASP A 458 8.80 14.07 14.87
CA ASP A 458 9.47 14.22 13.57
C ASP A 458 9.04 15.49 12.83
N ALA A 459 7.72 15.67 12.68
CA ALA A 459 7.12 16.82 12.01
C ALA A 459 7.50 18.15 12.67
N ILE A 460 7.70 18.16 13.99
CA ILE A 460 8.14 19.34 14.72
C ILE A 460 9.64 19.57 14.53
N LEU A 461 10.46 18.54 14.72
CA LEU A 461 11.92 18.63 14.62
C LEU A 461 12.39 19.10 13.24
N GLN A 462 11.72 18.66 12.17
CA GLN A 462 12.10 18.96 10.79
C GLN A 462 12.21 20.46 10.51
N GLU A 463 11.41 21.30 11.18
CA GLU A 463 11.37 22.75 10.97
C GLU A 463 12.17 23.56 12.00
N LEU A 464 12.71 22.91 13.05
CA LEU A 464 13.47 23.63 14.09
C LEU A 464 14.80 24.20 13.58
N ASN A 465 15.30 23.74 12.44
CA ASN A 465 16.45 24.34 11.76
C ASN A 465 16.26 25.85 11.49
N ARG A 466 15.01 26.31 11.28
CA ARG A 466 14.65 27.71 11.04
C ARG A 466 14.61 28.57 12.31
N PHE A 467 14.64 27.95 13.50
CA PHE A 467 14.43 28.64 14.78
C PHE A 467 15.58 28.38 15.77
N PRO A 468 16.77 29.00 15.57
CA PRO A 468 17.92 28.83 16.45
C PRO A 468 17.61 29.04 17.93
N GLY A 469 17.96 28.04 18.76
CA GLY A 469 17.76 28.07 20.22
C GLY A 469 16.35 27.72 20.69
N VAL A 470 15.42 27.40 19.79
CA VAL A 470 14.05 27.00 20.13
C VAL A 470 13.93 25.47 20.11
N GLY A 471 13.37 24.88 21.16
CA GLY A 471 13.08 23.44 21.19
C GLY A 471 14.23 22.53 21.52
N GLU A 472 15.23 23.03 22.24
CA GLU A 472 16.32 22.22 22.80
C GLU A 472 15.84 20.92 23.47
N ASP A 473 14.82 20.98 24.32
CA ASP A 473 14.32 19.79 25.03
C ASP A 473 13.78 18.71 24.04
N LEU A 474 13.10 19.12 22.97
CA LEU A 474 12.61 18.20 21.94
C LEU A 474 13.77 17.66 21.08
N ILE A 475 14.77 18.48 20.77
CA ILE A 475 15.98 18.05 20.07
C ILE A 475 16.72 16.99 20.89
N LEU A 476 16.88 17.21 22.21
CA LEU A 476 17.50 16.23 23.11
C LEU A 476 16.75 14.89 23.12
N ILE A 477 15.41 14.94 23.12
CA ILE A 477 14.57 13.75 23.00
C ILE A 477 14.79 13.08 21.63
N GLY A 478 14.80 13.86 20.55
CA GLY A 478 15.02 13.39 19.19
C GLY A 478 16.36 12.66 19.03
N LEU A 479 17.44 13.22 19.59
CA LEU A 479 18.76 12.59 19.64
C LEU A 479 18.76 11.25 20.39
N ASN A 480 17.91 11.08 21.40
CA ASN A 480 17.78 9.87 22.20
C ASN A 480 16.64 8.94 21.72
N SER A 481 16.09 9.17 20.53
CA SER A 481 15.00 8.37 19.96
C SER A 481 15.52 7.04 19.37
N PRO A 482 14.78 5.93 19.48
CA PRO A 482 15.10 4.69 18.78
C PRO A 482 14.92 4.81 17.26
N VAL A 483 14.17 5.82 16.80
CA VAL A 483 13.88 6.05 15.39
C VAL A 483 14.99 6.83 14.71
N ILE A 484 15.57 6.25 13.65
CA ILE A 484 16.67 6.84 12.86
C ILE A 484 16.30 8.24 12.35
N ARG A 485 15.08 8.39 11.84
CA ARG A 485 14.60 9.66 11.25
C ARG A 485 14.54 10.81 12.26
N ASN A 486 14.06 10.56 13.49
CA ASN A 486 14.03 11.59 14.53
C ASN A 486 15.44 12.08 14.90
N ARG A 487 16.42 11.16 14.99
CA ARG A 487 17.82 11.53 15.25
C ARG A 487 18.37 12.40 14.12
N ASN A 488 18.09 12.05 12.87
CA ASN A 488 18.49 12.86 11.72
C ASN A 488 17.85 14.25 11.69
N MET A 489 16.55 14.38 12.01
CA MET A 489 15.87 15.69 12.07
C MET A 489 16.43 16.56 13.19
N ALA A 490 16.71 15.98 14.37
CA ALA A 490 17.36 16.70 15.46
C ALA A 490 18.77 17.20 15.07
N LEU A 491 19.55 16.38 14.37
CA LEU A 491 20.88 16.76 13.87
C LEU A 491 20.80 17.85 12.79
N ASN A 492 19.83 17.77 11.87
CA ASN A 492 19.60 18.82 10.86
C ASN A 492 19.34 20.17 11.54
N ALA A 493 18.54 20.19 12.61
CA ALA A 493 18.27 21.42 13.36
C ALA A 493 19.56 21.98 14.00
N ILE A 494 20.32 21.15 14.72
CA ILE A 494 21.57 21.58 15.38
C ILE A 494 22.60 22.10 14.37
N GLU A 495 22.77 21.42 13.24
CA GLU A 495 23.72 21.79 12.19
C GLU A 495 23.40 23.14 11.54
N ALA A 496 22.12 23.49 11.44
CA ALA A 496 21.68 24.77 10.90
C ALA A 496 21.84 25.93 11.91
N TRP A 497 21.91 25.64 13.21
CA TRP A 497 22.02 26.66 14.24
C TRP A 497 23.44 27.19 14.39
N ASP A 498 23.54 28.50 14.67
CA ASP A 498 24.80 29.09 15.09
C ASP A 498 25.36 28.38 16.32
N LYS A 499 26.68 28.16 16.34
CA LYS A 499 27.39 27.50 17.46
C LYS A 499 27.12 28.14 18.82
N GLN A 500 26.76 29.42 18.86
CA GLN A 500 26.43 30.14 20.10
C GLN A 500 25.12 29.66 20.74
N CYS A 501 24.22 29.07 19.95
CA CYS A 501 22.97 28.48 20.41
C CYS A 501 23.17 27.07 20.98
N TRP A 502 24.37 26.48 20.84
CA TRP A 502 24.65 25.13 21.31
C TRP A 502 24.97 25.17 22.81
N THR A 503 24.00 24.77 23.62
CA THR A 503 24.19 24.71 25.06
C THR A 503 25.09 23.54 25.46
N ASN A 504 25.61 23.58 26.68
CA ASN A 504 26.36 22.48 27.27
C ASN A 504 25.56 21.16 27.28
N LYS A 505 24.22 21.22 27.39
CA LYS A 505 23.37 20.03 27.35
C LYS A 505 23.40 19.37 25.98
N LEU A 506 23.24 20.16 24.90
CA LEU A 506 23.33 19.66 23.53
C LEU A 506 24.71 19.05 23.25
N MET A 507 25.77 19.72 23.68
CA MET A 507 27.14 19.19 23.51
C MET A 507 27.35 17.85 24.22
N LEU A 508 26.87 17.72 25.46
CA LEU A 508 26.95 16.44 26.19
C LEU A 508 26.10 15.35 25.54
N ALA A 509 24.92 15.70 25.02
CA ALA A 509 24.06 14.74 24.32
C ALA A 509 24.72 14.22 23.03
N LEU A 510 25.32 15.10 22.22
CA LEU A 510 26.05 14.71 21.01
C LEU A 510 27.26 13.80 21.32
N GLN A 511 28.01 14.11 22.37
CA GLN A 511 29.14 13.30 22.84
C GLN A 511 28.69 11.94 23.40
N GLY A 512 27.53 11.87 24.05
CA GLY A 512 26.92 10.61 24.47
C GLY A 512 26.44 9.78 23.27
N LEU A 513 25.78 10.44 22.31
CA LEU A 513 25.19 9.80 21.14
C LEU A 513 26.24 9.11 20.26
N ILE A 514 27.37 9.77 19.97
CA ILE A 514 28.44 9.17 19.14
C ILE A 514 28.98 7.85 19.72
N THR A 515 28.89 7.65 21.03
CA THR A 515 29.33 6.41 21.71
C THR A 515 28.32 5.28 21.52
N ASN A 516 27.02 5.60 21.51
CA ASN A 516 25.92 4.64 21.56
C ASN A 516 25.15 4.47 20.24
N GLU A 517 25.42 5.30 19.23
CA GLU A 517 24.74 5.27 17.95
C GLU A 517 25.03 3.95 17.19
N PRO A 518 24.00 3.14 16.88
CA PRO A 518 24.13 1.91 16.10
C PRO A 518 24.22 2.15 14.58
N ASP A 519 23.77 3.30 14.09
CA ASP A 519 23.83 3.64 12.67
C ASP A 519 25.20 4.25 12.29
N ASP A 520 25.93 3.56 11.40
CA ASP A 520 27.29 3.97 11.01
C ASP A 520 27.32 5.33 10.28
N GLU A 521 26.27 5.69 9.53
CA GLU A 521 26.20 6.96 8.81
C GLU A 521 25.99 8.12 9.79
N ILE A 522 25.05 7.98 10.72
CA ILE A 522 24.82 8.97 11.79
C ILE A 522 26.08 9.11 12.65
N LYS A 523 26.75 8.01 12.98
CA LYS A 523 27.99 8.04 13.78
C LYS A 523 29.11 8.82 13.09
N LYS A 524 29.29 8.63 11.78
CA LYS A 524 30.25 9.39 10.96
C LYS A 524 29.87 10.87 10.88
N ARG A 525 28.58 11.17 10.71
CA ARG A 525 28.04 12.53 10.73
C ARG A 525 28.35 13.25 12.04
N LEU A 526 28.10 12.60 13.19
CA LEU A 526 28.41 13.12 14.53
C LEU A 526 29.89 13.39 14.74
N ALA A 527 30.78 12.50 14.28
CA ALA A 527 32.23 12.69 14.39
C ALA A 527 32.68 13.96 13.64
N THR A 528 32.12 14.17 12.45
CA THR A 528 32.39 15.35 11.62
C THR A 528 31.88 16.62 12.29
N LEU A 529 30.66 16.57 12.84
CA LEU A 529 30.01 17.69 13.52
C LEU A 529 30.77 18.13 14.78
N LEU A 530 31.23 17.19 15.60
CA LEU A 530 31.99 17.49 16.81
C LEU A 530 33.41 17.97 16.50
N ALA A 531 34.04 17.47 15.42
CA ALA A 531 35.35 17.94 15.00
C ALA A 531 35.30 19.40 14.52
N SER A 532 34.28 19.77 13.74
CA SER A 532 34.10 21.13 13.23
C SER A 532 33.73 22.14 14.33
N HIS A 533 33.15 21.70 15.45
CA HIS A 533 32.87 22.56 16.59
C HIS A 533 34.13 22.96 17.37
N ASN A 534 35.09 22.03 17.52
CA ASN A 534 36.33 22.24 18.28
C ASN A 534 37.43 22.99 17.49
N SER A 535 37.23 23.20 16.18
CA SER A 535 38.00 24.11 15.33
C SER A 535 37.34 25.48 15.25
#